data_AF-A0A497PS69-F1
#
_entry.id   AF-A0A497PS69-F1
#
_cell.length_a   1.000
_cell.length_b   1.000
_cell.length_c   1.000
_cell.angle_alpha   90.00
_cell.angle_beta   90.00
_cell.angle_gamma   90.00
#
_symmetry.space_group_name_H-M   'P 1'
#
loop_
_entity.id
_entity.type
_entity.pdbx_description
1 polymer ?
#
loop_
_entity_poly.entity_id
_entity_poly.type
_entity_poly.pdbx_seq_one_letter_code
_entity_poly.pdbx_strand_id
1 'polypeptide(L)' 'MNDHDVEIIKAIELECEVRGLRSMADHTWNLTLNIPEYALDQTKVLTGWLQDLVKVVIANEQ' A
#
# COMPACT_ATOMS: atom_id res chain seq x y z
N MET A 1 -22.25 1.68 -25.89
CA MET A 1 -20.80 1.53 -25.67
C MET A 1 -20.68 0.45 -24.62
N ASN A 2 -20.04 -0.67 -24.94
CA ASN A 2 -20.11 -1.89 -24.15
C ASN A 2 -19.54 -1.70 -22.75
N ASP A 3 -20.27 -2.19 -21.73
CA ASP A 3 -19.80 -2.41 -20.35
C ASP A 3 -18.77 -3.56 -20.31
N HIS A 4 -17.70 -3.44 -21.11
CA HIS A 4 -16.53 -4.29 -20.95
C HIS A 4 -15.58 -3.63 -19.94
N ASP A 5 -15.32 -4.38 -18.88
CA ASP A 5 -14.20 -4.25 -17.93
C ASP A 5 -14.38 -3.27 -16.76
N VAL A 6 -15.30 -3.59 -15.83
CA VAL A 6 -15.18 -3.10 -14.45
C VAL A 6 -14.67 -4.24 -13.56
N GLU A 7 -13.36 -4.46 -13.57
CA GLU A 7 -12.72 -5.10 -12.41
C GLU A 7 -11.22 -4.79 -12.35
N ILE A 8 -10.82 -3.66 -11.76
CA ILE A 8 -9.43 -3.52 -11.30
C ILE A 8 -9.35 -2.65 -10.05
N ILE A 9 -9.52 -3.25 -8.87
CA ILE A 9 -8.50 -3.10 -7.82
C ILE A 9 -8.13 -4.49 -7.32
N LYS A 10 -6.96 -4.94 -7.80
CA LYS A 10 -6.19 -6.10 -7.36
C LYS A 10 -5.51 -5.71 -6.05
N ALA A 11 -6.06 -6.11 -4.91
CA ALA A 11 -5.44 -5.84 -3.61
C ALA A 11 -4.00 -6.37 -3.59
N ILE A 12 -3.11 -5.66 -2.90
CA ILE A 12 -1.80 -6.20 -2.54
C ILE A 12 -1.85 -6.59 -1.07
N GLU A 13 -1.43 -7.82 -0.78
CA GLU A 13 -1.14 -8.27 0.56
C GLU A 13 0.36 -8.15 0.77
N LEU A 14 0.76 -7.43 1.82
CA LEU A 14 2.15 -7.14 2.13
C LEU A 14 2.44 -7.59 3.55
N GLU A 15 3.22 -8.67 3.68
CA GLU A 15 3.88 -8.98 4.94
C GLU A 15 5.04 -8.00 5.10
N CYS A 16 4.95 -7.13 6.10
CA CYS A 16 5.94 -6.08 6.34
C CYS A 16 5.96 -5.64 7.80
N GLU A 17 7.07 -5.04 8.20
CA GLU A 17 7.24 -4.49 9.54
C GLU A 17 6.92 -3.00 9.54
N VAL A 18 6.09 -2.55 10.49
CA VAL A 18 5.89 -1.12 10.72
C VAL A 18 7.15 -0.54 11.36
N ARG A 19 7.87 0.33 10.63
CA ARG A 19 9.11 0.96 11.10
C ARG A 19 8.91 2.32 11.73
N GLY A 20 7.85 3.05 11.36
CA GLY A 20 7.65 4.37 11.90
C GLY A 20 6.33 5.01 11.51
N LEU A 21 5.87 5.91 12.38
CA LEU A 21 4.73 6.76 12.17
C LEU A 21 5.13 8.19 12.55
N ARG A 22 4.98 9.14 11.62
CA ARG A 22 5.41 10.53 11.80
C ARG A 22 4.29 11.48 11.44
N SER A 23 3.93 12.37 12.36
CA SER A 23 3.02 13.50 12.08
C SER A 23 3.73 14.58 11.27
N MET A 24 3.01 15.16 10.32
CA MET A 24 3.48 16.26 9.48
C MET A 24 2.78 17.56 9.86
N ALA A 25 3.35 18.70 9.46
CA ALA A 25 2.81 20.02 9.79
C ALA A 25 1.47 20.33 9.10
N ASP A 26 1.16 19.61 8.02
CA ASP A 26 -0.08 19.72 7.24
C ASP A 26 -1.21 18.82 7.79
N HIS A 27 -1.09 18.36 9.04
CA HIS A 27 -2.01 17.45 9.71
C HIS A 27 -2.14 16.07 9.05
N THR A 28 -1.16 15.67 8.23
CA THR A 28 -1.07 14.30 7.68
C THR A 28 -0.10 13.44 8.50
N TRP A 29 -0.12 12.14 8.23
CA TRP A 29 0.79 11.17 8.83
C TRP A 29 1.53 10.39 7.76
N ASN A 30 2.84 10.27 7.92
CA ASN A 30 3.66 9.37 7.12
C ASN A 30 3.82 8.04 7.86
N LEU A 31 3.47 6.95 7.19
CA LEU A 31 3.72 5.57 7.61
C LEU A 31 4.93 5.03 6.85
N THR A 32 5.90 4.46 7.57
CA THR A 32 7.06 3.79 6.97
C THR A 32 6.98 2.29 7.25
N LEU A 33 6.92 1.48 6.19
CA LEU A 33 6.92 0.03 6.24
C LEU A 33 8.26 -0.49 5.73
N ASN A 34 8.80 -1.51 6.38
CA ASN A 34 9.94 -2.28 5.89
C ASN A 34 9.41 -3.55 5.22
N ILE A 35 9.45 -3.56 3.89
CA ILE A 35 9.01 -4.67 3.06
C ILE A 35 10.22 -5.56 2.79
N PRO A 36 10.16 -6.87 3.11
CA PRO A 36 11.26 -7.80 2.86
C PRO A 36 11.44 -8.07 1.36
N GLU A 37 12.66 -8.43 0.95
CA GLU A 37 13.02 -8.59 -0.47
C GLU A 37 12.21 -9.66 -1.22
N TYR A 38 11.66 -10.66 -0.52
CA TYR A 38 10.83 -11.69 -1.14
C TYR A 38 9.50 -11.14 -1.69
N ALA A 39 9.05 -9.97 -1.22
CA ALA A 39 7.82 -9.31 -1.66
C ALA A 39 8.08 -8.30 -2.81
N LEU A 40 9.12 -8.55 -3.61
CA LEU A 40 9.57 -7.66 -4.68
C LEU A 40 8.46 -7.35 -5.70
N ASP A 41 7.65 -8.34 -6.07
CA ASP A 41 6.63 -8.15 -7.11
C ASP A 41 5.45 -7.29 -6.60
N GLN A 42 5.03 -7.47 -5.35
CA GLN A 42 4.06 -6.58 -4.69
C GLN A 42 4.63 -5.16 -4.54
N THR A 43 5.92 -5.05 -4.21
CA THR A 43 6.62 -3.76 -4.09
C THR A 43 6.67 -3.00 -5.43
N LYS A 44 6.90 -3.70 -6.55
CA LYS A 44 6.84 -3.10 -7.90
C LYS A 44 5.44 -2.58 -8.22
N VAL A 45 4.40 -3.33 -7.86
CA VAL A 45 3.01 -2.88 -8.04
C VAL A 45 2.73 -1.62 -7.21
N LEU A 46 3.10 -1.62 -5.92
CA LEU A 46 2.93 -0.46 -5.04
C LEU A 46 3.71 0.77 -5.53
N THR A 47 4.89 0.56 -6.13
CA THR A 47 5.69 1.64 -6.75
C THR A 47 4.94 2.29 -7.92
N GLY A 48 4.15 1.51 -8.66
CA GLY A 48 3.28 2.03 -9.71
C GLY A 48 2.12 2.89 -9.20
N TRP A 49 1.81 2.83 -7.90
CA TRP A 49 0.73 3.60 -7.24
C TRP A 49 1.25 4.77 -6.42
N LEU A 50 2.52 5.16 -6.59
CA LEU A 50 3.06 6.33 -5.91
C LEU A 50 2.25 7.58 -6.26
N GLN A 51 1.94 8.38 -5.23
CA GLN A 51 1.10 9.60 -5.31
C GLN A 51 -0.40 9.36 -5.51
N ASP A 52 -0.84 8.12 -5.72
CA ASP A 52 -2.27 7.79 -5.76
C ASP A 52 -2.84 7.66 -4.34
N LEU A 53 -4.14 7.97 -4.21
CA LEU A 53 -4.88 7.73 -2.97
C LEU A 53 -5.30 6.25 -2.90
N VAL A 54 -4.70 5.50 -1.98
CA VAL A 54 -5.01 4.07 -1.76
C VAL A 54 -5.80 3.84 -0.48
N LYS A 55 -6.64 2.81 -0.47
CA LYS A 55 -7.27 2.30 0.76
C LYS A 55 -6.33 1.28 1.41
N VAL A 56 -5.97 1.49 2.67
CA VAL A 56 -5.10 0.59 3.44
C VAL A 56 -5.91 -0.11 4.53
N VAL A 57 -5.71 -1.42 4.67
CA VAL A 57 -6.20 -2.20 5.82
C VAL A 57 -4.97 -2.75 6.53
N ILE A 58 -4.81 -2.45 7.82
CA ILE A 58 -3.70 -2.93 8.65
C ILE A 58 -4.29 -3.90 9.67
N ALA A 59 -3.88 -5.16 9.59
CA ALA A 59 -4.19 -6.19 10.58
C ALA A 59 -2.90 -6.54 11.34
N ASN A 60 -3.03 -6.78 12.64
CA ASN A 60 -1.96 -7.33 13.47
C ASN A 60 -2.41 -8.73 13.91
N GLU A 61 -2.05 -9.74 13.13
CA GLU A 61 -2.33 -11.14 13.46
C GLU A 61 -1.30 -11.61 14.48
N GLN A 62 -1.78 -11.94 15.70
CA GLN A 62 -0.98 -12.43 16.83
C GLN A 62 -0.89 -13.95 16.83
#